data_AF-G3J3V1-F1
#
_entry.id   AF-G3J3V1-F1
#
_cell.length_a   1.000
_cell.length_b   1.000
_cell.length_c   1.000
_cell.angle_alpha   90.00
_cell.angle_beta   90.00
_cell.angle_gamma   90.00
#
_symmetry.space_group_name_H-M   'P 1'
#
loop_
_entity.id
_entity.type
_entity.pdbx_description
1 polymer ?
#
loop_
_entity_poly.entity_id
_entity_poly.type
_entity_poly.pdbx_seq_one_letter_code
_entity_poly.pdbx_strand_id
1 'polypeptide(L)'
;MSLRTSTPASHLRLSVCFSSQGSIGVLYSKTRHKKSGGAVKTSGEMEGLSAEEQPPVPVLLLKTQSAPGDSYHDQLTAARLPNGRRLAPIFVPVMLHQFDDAGLTLLRGLLRDQKISRHPDAAYGGLIFTSQRAVEAFTHAVNTGQSSSHLADFPIYSVGPATTRALRAVRQDSLLQVSGEHTGTGEALAHYILDDYGARYAGCPTKPPLLFLVGEQRRDIIPRTLMDPVLAADRRIEVTERVIYGTGVMESFPADFGRRLEEAAAIPRVPSVLPSRWVVVFSPTGCDSMLRGLGLLDEAGKVAPGRRDGTTFIATIGPTTRDFLIDTFGFHPDVCAAKPSPEGVLEGIAEFEAQLIS
;
A
#
# COMPACT_ATOMS: atom_id res chain seq x y z
N MET A 1 31.65 -40.15 42.84
CA MET A 1 32.77 -40.38 41.90
C MET A 1 32.33 -39.94 40.52
N SER A 2 33.07 -38.98 39.95
CA SER A 2 33.11 -38.53 38.54
C SER A 2 31.88 -37.92 37.85
N LEU A 3 32.11 -36.68 37.41
CA LEU A 3 31.37 -35.87 36.45
C LEU A 3 31.33 -36.50 35.04
N ARG A 4 30.34 -36.10 34.22
CA ARG A 4 30.61 -35.40 32.95
C ARG A 4 29.36 -34.77 32.33
N THR A 5 29.55 -33.52 31.97
CA THR A 5 28.73 -32.59 31.19
C THR A 5 28.62 -33.00 29.71
N SER A 6 27.46 -32.80 29.08
CA SER A 6 27.31 -32.79 27.63
C SER A 6 26.83 -31.41 27.13
N THR A 7 27.60 -30.89 26.18
CA THR A 7 27.42 -29.63 25.44
C THR A 7 26.28 -29.74 24.42
N PRO A 8 25.53 -28.68 24.10
CA PRO A 8 24.58 -28.71 22.98
C PRO A 8 25.27 -28.44 21.64
N ALA A 9 24.82 -29.19 20.63
CA ALA A 9 25.29 -29.17 19.27
C ALA A 9 24.90 -27.89 18.51
N SER A 10 25.88 -27.31 17.82
CA SER A 10 25.71 -26.26 16.82
C SER A 10 25.15 -26.83 15.52
N HIS A 11 23.94 -26.41 15.13
CA HIS A 11 23.37 -26.72 13.82
C HIS A 11 24.04 -25.88 12.72
N LEU A 12 24.84 -26.54 11.86
CA LEU A 12 25.28 -25.98 10.59
C LEU A 12 24.09 -25.93 9.60
N ARG A 13 23.84 -24.76 9.01
CA ARG A 13 22.99 -24.63 7.82
C ARG A 13 23.83 -24.98 6.58
N LEU A 14 23.46 -26.07 5.89
CA LEU A 14 23.87 -26.33 4.51
C LEU A 14 23.07 -25.39 3.59
N SER A 15 23.75 -24.58 2.78
CA SER A 15 23.15 -23.92 1.63
C SER A 15 23.74 -24.54 0.37
N VAL A 16 22.93 -25.28 -0.39
CA VAL A 16 23.30 -25.88 -1.67
C VAL A 16 22.85 -24.92 -2.77
N CYS A 17 23.80 -24.22 -3.40
CA CYS A 17 23.54 -23.47 -4.62
C CYS A 17 23.92 -24.33 -5.83
N PHE A 18 22.93 -24.68 -6.64
CA PHE A 18 23.14 -25.20 -7.99
C PHE A 18 23.44 -24.03 -8.93
N SER A 19 24.59 -24.06 -9.60
CA SER A 19 24.80 -23.29 -10.83
C SER A 19 25.41 -24.20 -11.89
N SER A 20 24.91 -24.04 -13.11
CA SER A 20 25.22 -24.85 -14.28
C SER A 20 26.66 -24.62 -14.76
N GLN A 21 27.58 -25.48 -14.33
CA GLN A 21 28.72 -26.04 -15.06
C GLN A 21 29.65 -26.68 -14.04
N GLY A 22 29.97 -27.97 -14.26
CA GLY A 22 30.54 -28.84 -13.24
C GLY A 22 31.96 -28.47 -12.81
N SER A 23 32.18 -28.43 -11.49
CA SER A 23 33.38 -28.92 -10.77
C SER A 23 33.20 -28.63 -9.27
N ILE A 24 33.24 -29.66 -8.42
CA ILE A 24 33.14 -29.55 -6.96
C ILE A 24 34.53 -29.28 -6.39
N GLY A 25 34.75 -28.10 -5.81
CA GLY A 25 35.95 -27.75 -5.06
C GLY A 25 35.61 -27.39 -3.61
N VAL A 26 36.07 -28.21 -2.65
CA VAL A 26 35.90 -27.98 -1.21
C VAL A 26 37.11 -27.20 -0.70
N LEU A 27 36.91 -25.92 -0.36
CA LEU A 27 37.94 -25.06 0.25
C LEU A 27 37.76 -25.04 1.79
N TYR A 28 38.70 -25.67 2.50
CA TYR A 28 38.85 -25.54 3.95
C TYR A 28 39.74 -24.33 4.27
N SER A 29 39.24 -23.37 5.06
CA SER A 29 40.10 -22.38 5.73
C SER A 29 39.98 -22.52 7.25
N LYS A 30 41.15 -22.59 7.89
CA LYS A 30 41.35 -22.96 9.30
C LYS A 30 41.82 -21.70 10.04
N THR A 31 40.96 -21.03 10.79
CA THR A 31 41.34 -19.86 11.60
C THR A 31 41.71 -20.29 13.02
N ARG A 32 42.98 -20.08 13.39
CA ARG A 32 43.54 -20.34 14.73
C ARG A 32 43.10 -19.26 15.72
N HIS A 33 42.58 -19.68 16.87
CA HIS A 33 42.47 -18.86 18.07
C HIS A 33 43.86 -18.52 18.63
N LYS A 34 44.08 -17.23 18.94
CA LYS A 34 45.13 -16.79 19.87
C LYS A 34 44.45 -16.08 21.03
N LYS A 35 44.55 -16.68 22.23
CA LYS A 35 44.16 -16.08 23.51
C LYS A 35 45.31 -15.21 24.03
N SER A 36 44.99 -13.99 24.44
CA SER A 36 45.71 -13.17 25.42
C SER A 36 44.64 -12.23 25.97
N GLY A 37 44.19 -12.35 27.21
CA GLY A 37 44.94 -12.03 28.43
C GLY A 37 44.20 -10.84 29.04
N GLY A 38 43.54 -11.05 30.18
CA GLY A 38 42.60 -10.09 30.75
C GLY A 38 43.26 -8.85 31.35
N ALA A 39 42.51 -7.76 31.32
CA ALA A 39 42.58 -6.69 32.31
C ALA A 39 41.15 -6.22 32.57
N VAL A 40 40.70 -6.41 33.80
CA VAL A 40 39.48 -5.80 34.33
C VAL A 40 39.78 -4.31 34.50
N LYS A 41 39.04 -3.44 33.79
CA LYS A 41 38.88 -2.04 34.16
C LYS A 41 37.45 -1.83 34.63
N THR A 42 37.32 -1.67 35.94
CA THR A 42 36.16 -1.13 36.63
C THR A 42 36.01 0.36 36.34
N SER A 43 34.74 0.78 36.23
CA SER A 43 34.19 2.10 36.59
C SER A 43 34.83 3.37 35.99
N GLY A 44 34.03 4.05 35.15
CA GLY A 44 34.18 5.48 34.86
C GLY A 44 34.75 5.74 33.47
N GLU A 45 33.86 5.92 32.49
CA GLU A 45 34.00 6.71 31.26
C GLU A 45 32.84 6.32 30.31
N MET A 46 31.63 6.83 30.57
CA MET A 46 30.71 7.10 29.48
C MET A 46 31.09 8.46 28.92
N GLU A 47 32.20 8.50 28.18
CA GLU A 47 32.47 9.59 27.26
C GLU A 47 31.34 9.62 26.23
N GLY A 48 30.73 10.79 26.03
CA GLY A 48 29.61 10.97 25.12
C GLY A 48 30.04 10.61 23.70
N LEU A 49 29.38 9.62 23.11
CA LEU A 49 29.50 9.31 21.68
C LEU A 49 29.31 10.60 20.88
N SER A 50 30.28 10.90 20.02
CA SER A 50 30.18 12.02 19.07
C SER A 50 28.92 11.86 18.22
N ALA A 51 28.33 12.96 17.73
CA ALA A 51 27.10 12.90 16.92
C ALA A 51 27.21 11.97 15.69
N GLU A 52 28.43 11.72 15.21
CA GLU A 52 28.72 10.79 14.12
C GLU A 52 28.71 9.31 14.52
N GLU A 53 28.99 8.98 15.78
CA GLU A 53 29.02 7.60 16.30
C GLU A 53 27.66 7.12 16.81
N GLN A 54 26.68 8.01 16.96
CA GLN A 54 25.33 7.60 17.34
C GLN A 54 24.64 6.79 16.22
N PRO A 55 23.88 5.75 16.57
CA PRO A 55 23.12 4.99 15.59
C PRO A 55 22.05 5.90 14.93
N PRO A 56 21.79 5.73 13.62
CA PRO A 56 20.81 6.55 12.92
C PRO A 56 19.42 6.40 13.53
N VAL A 57 18.64 7.47 13.50
CA VAL A 57 17.27 7.52 14.05
C VAL A 57 16.32 6.77 13.12
N PRO A 58 15.57 5.76 13.60
CA PRO A 58 14.63 5.03 12.77
C PRO A 58 13.47 5.94 12.39
N VAL A 59 13.10 5.93 11.12
CA VAL A 59 11.93 6.64 10.59
C VAL A 59 11.00 5.59 10.00
N LEU A 60 9.98 5.19 10.75
CA LEU A 60 8.99 4.20 10.31
C LEU A 60 8.03 4.87 9.31
N LEU A 61 8.21 4.55 8.03
CA LEU A 61 7.39 5.06 6.94
C LEU A 61 6.16 4.17 6.77
N LEU A 62 4.99 4.66 7.16
CA LEU A 62 3.72 3.95 7.07
C LEU A 62 3.17 4.01 5.62
N LYS A 63 3.92 3.43 4.69
CA LYS A 63 3.59 3.29 3.26
C LYS A 63 4.25 2.05 2.69
N THR A 64 3.72 1.58 1.57
CA THR A 64 4.39 0.58 0.73
C THR A 64 5.54 1.22 -0.03
N GLN A 65 6.69 0.55 -0.06
CA GLN A 65 7.86 1.00 -0.81
C GLN A 65 7.55 1.04 -2.31
N SER A 66 7.93 2.13 -2.97
CA SER A 66 7.83 2.28 -4.43
C SER A 66 8.96 1.54 -5.13
N ALA A 67 8.70 1.02 -6.34
CA ALA A 67 9.69 0.32 -7.17
C ALA A 67 9.88 1.04 -8.52
N PRO A 68 11.11 1.11 -9.08
CA PRO A 68 12.33 0.42 -8.65
C PRO A 68 13.13 1.11 -7.53
N GLY A 69 12.73 2.32 -7.11
CA GLY A 69 13.33 3.06 -5.99
C GLY A 69 12.28 3.95 -5.32
N ASP A 70 12.58 4.46 -4.12
CA ASP A 70 11.65 5.28 -3.35
C ASP A 70 12.35 6.55 -2.85
N SER A 71 11.86 7.71 -3.28
CA SER A 71 12.49 9.00 -2.97
C SER A 71 12.55 9.29 -1.47
N TYR A 72 11.62 8.75 -0.66
CA TYR A 72 11.69 8.89 0.80
C TYR A 72 12.86 8.09 1.38
N HIS A 73 13.14 6.91 0.83
CA HIS A 73 14.31 6.15 1.25
C HIS A 73 15.60 6.90 0.92
N ASP A 74 15.73 7.33 -0.34
CA ASP A 74 16.97 7.92 -0.85
C ASP A 74 17.29 9.25 -0.13
N GLN A 75 16.30 10.14 -0.01
CA GLN A 75 16.53 11.46 0.58
C GLN A 75 16.72 11.43 2.10
N LEU A 76 15.91 10.66 2.84
CA LEU A 76 16.06 10.59 4.30
C LEU A 76 17.38 9.90 4.67
N THR A 77 17.81 8.88 3.92
CA THR A 77 19.10 8.22 4.16
C THR A 77 20.29 9.16 3.90
N ALA A 78 20.20 9.98 2.86
CA ALA A 78 21.24 10.95 2.51
C ALA A 78 21.29 12.14 3.48
N ALA A 79 20.17 12.49 4.12
CA ALA A 79 20.04 13.69 4.94
C ALA A 79 20.87 13.65 6.23
N ARG A 80 21.16 14.85 6.73
CA ARG A 80 21.66 15.10 8.09
C ARG A 80 20.76 16.15 8.71
N LEU A 81 20.26 15.86 9.92
CA LEU A 81 19.50 16.83 10.69
C LEU A 81 20.43 17.95 11.20
N PRO A 82 19.89 19.14 11.58
CA PRO A 82 20.71 20.26 12.07
C PRO A 82 21.63 19.91 13.25
N ASN A 83 21.23 18.93 14.06
CA ASN A 83 22.00 18.40 15.19
C ASN A 83 23.02 17.31 14.79
N GLY A 84 23.28 17.12 13.49
CA GLY A 84 24.22 16.14 12.94
C GLY A 84 23.69 14.71 12.86
N ARG A 85 22.48 14.43 13.37
CA ARG A 85 21.93 13.07 13.42
C ARG A 85 21.57 12.56 12.03
N ARG A 86 21.78 11.26 11.83
CA ARG A 86 21.38 10.52 10.62
C ARG A 86 20.00 9.90 10.80
N LEU A 87 19.27 9.75 9.70
CA LEU A 87 18.00 9.04 9.66
C LEU A 87 18.15 7.67 9.00
N ALA A 88 17.32 6.72 9.41
CA ALA A 88 17.22 5.38 8.84
C ALA A 88 15.75 5.10 8.48
N PRO A 89 15.31 5.36 7.23
CA PRO A 89 13.95 5.09 6.80
C PRO A 89 13.65 3.59 6.71
N ILE A 90 12.54 3.17 7.30
CA ILE A 90 12.07 1.78 7.37
C ILE A 90 10.62 1.71 6.91
N PHE A 91 10.34 0.98 5.82
CA PHE A 91 8.98 0.82 5.34
C PHE A 91 8.16 -0.16 6.19
N VAL A 92 6.96 0.28 6.54
CA VAL A 92 5.92 -0.53 7.17
C VAL A 92 4.68 -0.45 6.28
N PRO A 93 4.45 -1.44 5.40
CA PRO A 93 3.29 -1.46 4.53
C PRO A 93 1.98 -1.44 5.32
N VAL A 94 1.11 -0.50 4.99
CA VAL A 94 -0.18 -0.30 5.69
C VAL A 94 -1.35 -0.77 4.86
N MET A 95 -1.29 -0.58 3.54
CA MET A 95 -2.41 -0.80 2.65
C MET A 95 -2.16 -2.02 1.76
N LEU A 96 -3.19 -2.86 1.62
CA LEU A 96 -3.29 -3.78 0.50
C LEU A 96 -4.47 -3.42 -0.40
N HIS A 97 -4.32 -3.73 -1.68
CA HIS A 97 -5.46 -3.89 -2.55
C HIS A 97 -5.99 -5.30 -2.37
N GLN A 98 -7.24 -5.42 -1.95
CA GLN A 98 -7.91 -6.70 -1.79
C GLN A 98 -9.07 -6.80 -2.76
N PHE A 99 -9.33 -8.01 -3.24
CA PHE A 99 -10.56 -8.24 -4.00
C PHE A 99 -11.76 -8.18 -3.06
N ASP A 100 -12.88 -7.70 -3.59
CA ASP A 100 -14.16 -7.74 -2.89
C ASP A 100 -14.86 -9.06 -3.21
N ASP A 101 -14.88 -10.00 -2.26
CA ASP A 101 -15.37 -11.36 -2.49
C ASP A 101 -16.84 -11.39 -2.91
N ALA A 102 -17.68 -10.52 -2.34
CA ALA A 102 -19.08 -10.39 -2.72
C ALA A 102 -19.22 -9.88 -4.16
N GLY A 103 -18.41 -8.89 -4.53
CA GLY A 103 -18.25 -8.31 -5.86
C GLY A 103 -17.88 -9.35 -6.89
N LEU A 104 -16.79 -10.08 -6.62
CA LEU A 104 -16.30 -11.14 -7.46
C LEU A 104 -17.26 -12.31 -7.58
N THR A 105 -17.95 -12.70 -6.50
CA THR A 105 -18.93 -13.79 -6.53
C THR A 105 -20.10 -13.44 -7.45
N LEU A 106 -20.60 -12.20 -7.39
CA LEU A 106 -21.64 -11.71 -8.29
C LEU A 106 -21.13 -11.68 -9.74
N LEU A 107 -19.95 -11.13 -9.97
CA LEU A 107 -19.34 -11.06 -11.31
C LEU A 107 -19.15 -12.47 -11.91
N ARG A 108 -18.63 -13.42 -11.14
CA ARG A 108 -18.49 -14.83 -11.55
C ARG A 108 -19.85 -15.45 -11.90
N GLY A 109 -20.89 -15.14 -11.14
CA GLY A 109 -22.26 -15.58 -11.45
C GLY A 109 -22.76 -15.02 -12.78
N LEU A 110 -22.61 -13.71 -13.01
CA LEU A 110 -23.02 -13.07 -14.25
C LEU A 110 -22.29 -13.64 -15.48
N LEU A 111 -20.99 -13.89 -15.36
CA LEU A 111 -20.19 -14.50 -16.42
C LEU A 111 -20.61 -15.95 -16.67
N ARG A 112 -20.69 -16.78 -15.63
CA ARG A 112 -21.08 -18.20 -15.78
C ARG A 112 -22.47 -18.35 -16.39
N ASP A 113 -23.42 -17.52 -15.95
CA ASP A 113 -24.82 -17.59 -16.36
C ASP A 113 -25.08 -16.78 -17.66
N GLN A 114 -24.01 -16.29 -18.32
CA GLN A 114 -24.02 -15.51 -19.57
C GLN A 114 -25.00 -14.33 -19.55
N LYS A 115 -25.10 -13.67 -18.39
CA LYS A 115 -26.00 -12.51 -18.17
C LYS A 115 -25.45 -11.21 -18.76
N ILE A 116 -24.21 -11.25 -19.28
CA ILE A 116 -23.58 -10.15 -20.00
C ILE A 116 -23.49 -10.53 -21.47
N SER A 117 -24.27 -9.86 -22.34
CA SER A 117 -24.29 -10.15 -23.77
C SER A 117 -24.86 -8.98 -24.59
N ARG A 118 -24.79 -9.06 -25.92
CA ARG A 118 -25.41 -8.05 -26.81
C ARG A 118 -26.92 -8.15 -26.95
N HIS A 119 -27.55 -9.14 -26.33
CA HIS A 119 -28.99 -9.30 -26.49
C HIS A 119 -29.73 -8.16 -25.77
N PRO A 120 -30.82 -7.63 -26.37
CA PRO A 120 -31.62 -6.57 -25.74
C PRO A 120 -32.14 -6.94 -24.34
N ASP A 121 -32.41 -8.23 -24.11
CA ASP A 121 -32.92 -8.77 -22.85
C ASP A 121 -31.80 -9.21 -21.87
N ALA A 122 -30.53 -8.90 -22.18
CA ALA A 122 -29.42 -9.21 -21.29
C ALA A 122 -29.50 -8.36 -20.01
N ALA A 123 -29.05 -8.93 -18.88
CA ALA A 123 -28.98 -8.17 -17.63
C ALA A 123 -27.98 -7.01 -17.75
N TYR A 124 -26.90 -7.24 -18.51
CA TYR A 124 -25.93 -6.22 -18.86
C TYR A 124 -25.49 -6.38 -20.32
N GLY A 125 -25.27 -5.25 -21.00
CA GLY A 125 -24.82 -5.26 -22.38
C GLY A 125 -23.36 -4.87 -22.58
N GLY A 126 -22.59 -4.71 -21.51
CA GLY A 126 -21.16 -4.39 -21.56
C GLY A 126 -20.56 -4.09 -20.19
N LEU A 127 -19.24 -3.93 -20.16
CA LEU A 127 -18.46 -3.62 -18.96
C LEU A 127 -17.76 -2.27 -19.06
N ILE A 128 -17.56 -1.61 -17.92
CA ILE A 128 -16.75 -0.38 -17.82
C ILE A 128 -15.62 -0.59 -16.80
N PHE A 129 -14.42 -0.09 -17.11
CA PHE A 129 -13.23 -0.13 -16.26
C PHE A 129 -12.50 1.22 -16.24
N THR A 130 -12.29 1.80 -15.05
CA THR A 130 -11.49 3.04 -14.89
C THR A 130 -10.17 2.82 -14.17
N SER A 131 -9.87 1.57 -13.77
CA SER A 131 -8.73 1.23 -12.93
C SER A 131 -8.08 -0.09 -13.37
N GLN A 132 -6.74 -0.11 -13.40
CA GLN A 132 -5.98 -1.35 -13.60
C GLN A 132 -6.31 -2.41 -12.52
N ARG A 133 -6.62 -1.98 -11.28
CA ARG A 133 -6.98 -2.91 -10.19
C ARG A 133 -8.32 -3.60 -10.42
N ALA A 134 -9.29 -2.89 -11.02
CA ALA A 134 -10.53 -3.52 -11.45
C ALA A 134 -10.27 -4.60 -12.52
N VAL A 135 -9.33 -4.36 -13.43
CA VAL A 135 -8.95 -5.32 -14.46
C VAL A 135 -8.29 -6.57 -13.86
N GLU A 136 -7.43 -6.41 -12.85
CA GLU A 136 -6.81 -7.55 -12.14
C GLU A 136 -7.87 -8.39 -11.41
N ALA A 137 -8.80 -7.74 -10.72
CA ALA A 137 -9.93 -8.38 -10.05
C ALA A 137 -10.82 -9.14 -11.05
N PHE A 138 -11.12 -8.53 -12.20
CA PHE A 138 -11.83 -9.18 -13.30
C PHE A 138 -11.06 -10.38 -13.86
N THR A 139 -9.75 -10.24 -14.11
CA THR A 139 -8.89 -11.32 -14.59
C THR A 139 -8.91 -12.51 -13.63
N HIS A 140 -8.88 -12.22 -12.33
CA HIS A 140 -8.99 -13.25 -11.30
C HIS A 140 -10.36 -13.94 -11.32
N ALA A 141 -11.47 -13.19 -11.44
CA ALA A 141 -12.81 -13.78 -11.58
C ALA A 141 -12.94 -14.67 -12.81
N VAL A 142 -12.36 -14.24 -13.93
CA VAL A 142 -12.39 -14.96 -15.20
C VAL A 142 -11.57 -16.24 -15.15
N ASN A 143 -10.34 -16.19 -14.63
CA ASN A 143 -9.46 -17.37 -14.52
C ASN A 143 -9.94 -18.41 -13.50
N THR A 144 -10.73 -17.98 -12.51
CA THR A 144 -11.35 -18.88 -11.53
C THR A 144 -12.68 -19.47 -12.01
N GLY A 145 -13.25 -18.95 -13.10
CA GLY A 145 -14.44 -19.49 -13.77
C GLY A 145 -14.09 -20.56 -14.81
N GLN A 146 -14.98 -21.54 -15.00
CA GLN A 146 -14.75 -22.68 -15.92
C GLN A 146 -15.14 -22.39 -17.40
N SER A 147 -15.64 -21.21 -17.75
CA SER A 147 -15.96 -20.87 -19.15
C SER A 147 -15.98 -19.36 -19.38
N SER A 148 -15.04 -18.87 -20.18
CA SER A 148 -14.89 -17.47 -20.54
C SER A 148 -15.02 -17.21 -22.04
N SER A 149 -15.59 -18.16 -22.79
CA SER A 149 -15.66 -18.13 -24.26
C SER A 149 -16.55 -17.04 -24.85
N HIS A 150 -17.41 -16.39 -24.05
CA HIS A 150 -18.36 -15.36 -24.50
C HIS A 150 -17.92 -13.92 -24.15
N LEU A 151 -16.74 -13.72 -23.57
CA LEU A 151 -16.27 -12.38 -23.19
C LEU A 151 -16.01 -11.46 -24.39
N ALA A 152 -15.83 -12.04 -25.59
CA ALA A 152 -15.71 -11.29 -26.83
C ALA A 152 -17.07 -10.81 -27.38
N ASP A 153 -18.19 -11.26 -26.81
CA ASP A 153 -19.53 -11.01 -27.31
C ASP A 153 -20.12 -9.69 -26.87
N PHE A 154 -19.45 -8.90 -26.02
CA PHE A 154 -19.95 -7.61 -25.56
C PHE A 154 -18.83 -6.55 -25.50
N PRO A 155 -19.17 -5.26 -25.62
CA PRO A 155 -18.19 -4.18 -25.52
C PRO A 155 -17.63 -4.04 -24.09
N ILE A 156 -16.34 -3.73 -24.01
CA ILE A 156 -15.66 -3.34 -22.79
C ILE A 156 -15.12 -1.92 -22.98
N TYR A 157 -15.47 -1.01 -22.08
CA TYR A 157 -15.01 0.36 -22.10
C TYR A 157 -13.94 0.58 -21.04
N SER A 158 -12.84 1.26 -21.39
CA SER A 158 -11.79 1.55 -20.42
C SER A 158 -11.17 2.93 -20.55
N VAL A 159 -10.81 3.53 -19.40
CA VAL A 159 -10.08 4.80 -19.36
C VAL A 159 -8.57 4.57 -19.42
N GLY A 160 -7.97 5.12 -20.46
CA GLY A 160 -6.54 5.32 -20.57
C GLY A 160 -5.71 4.10 -21.00
N PRO A 161 -4.46 4.32 -21.45
CA PRO A 161 -3.62 3.25 -22.01
C PRO A 161 -3.28 2.15 -21.02
N ALA A 162 -3.11 2.47 -19.74
CA ALA A 162 -2.67 1.47 -18.75
C ALA A 162 -3.77 0.44 -18.46
N THR A 163 -5.01 0.88 -18.24
CA THR A 163 -6.17 0.01 -18.06
C THR A 163 -6.46 -0.80 -19.32
N THR A 164 -6.38 -0.17 -20.49
CA THR A 164 -6.59 -0.85 -21.79
C THR A 164 -5.55 -1.96 -22.01
N ARG A 165 -4.27 -1.70 -21.72
CA ARG A 165 -3.21 -2.71 -21.82
C ARG A 165 -3.44 -3.88 -20.88
N ALA A 166 -3.88 -3.62 -19.65
CA ALA A 166 -4.21 -4.67 -18.69
C ALA A 166 -5.35 -5.56 -19.22
N LEU A 167 -6.40 -4.97 -19.82
CA LEU A 167 -7.52 -5.73 -20.40
C LEU A 167 -7.08 -6.58 -21.59
N ARG A 168 -6.24 -6.04 -22.47
CA ARG A 168 -5.69 -6.79 -23.61
C ARG A 168 -4.77 -7.94 -23.19
N ALA A 169 -4.21 -7.91 -21.99
CA ALA A 169 -3.37 -8.98 -21.44
C ALA A 169 -4.18 -10.13 -20.80
N VAL A 170 -5.50 -9.99 -20.66
CA VAL A 170 -6.37 -11.06 -20.15
C VAL A 170 -6.36 -12.22 -21.15
N ARG A 171 -5.85 -13.38 -20.74
CA ARG A 171 -5.77 -14.56 -21.61
C ARG A 171 -7.17 -15.09 -21.90
N GLN A 172 -7.54 -15.13 -23.18
CA GLN A 172 -8.80 -15.65 -23.68
C GLN A 172 -8.63 -16.26 -25.06
N ASP A 173 -9.55 -17.13 -25.45
CA ASP A 173 -9.58 -17.74 -26.79
C ASP A 173 -9.92 -16.70 -27.88
N SER A 174 -10.64 -15.63 -27.52
CA SER A 174 -11.04 -14.55 -28.41
C SER A 174 -10.66 -13.18 -27.83
N LEU A 175 -10.32 -12.24 -28.72
CA LEU A 175 -9.91 -10.89 -28.32
C LEU A 175 -11.10 -10.10 -27.74
N LEU A 176 -10.88 -9.51 -26.57
CA LEU A 176 -11.84 -8.61 -25.94
C LEU A 176 -12.05 -7.35 -26.77
N GLN A 177 -13.30 -6.91 -26.91
CA GLN A 177 -13.66 -5.70 -27.65
C GLN A 177 -13.51 -4.47 -26.75
N VAL A 178 -12.26 -4.06 -26.53
CA VAL A 178 -11.92 -2.94 -25.65
C VAL A 178 -11.89 -1.62 -26.42
N SER A 179 -12.69 -0.65 -25.96
CA SER A 179 -12.80 0.70 -26.54
C SER A 179 -12.57 1.79 -25.47
N GLY A 180 -12.32 3.03 -25.92
CA GLY A 180 -12.18 4.18 -25.02
C GLY A 180 -10.75 4.54 -24.59
N GLU A 181 -9.72 3.81 -25.07
CA GLU A 181 -8.31 4.04 -24.73
C GLU A 181 -7.85 5.51 -24.84
N HIS A 182 -8.37 6.23 -25.84
CA HIS A 182 -8.01 7.61 -26.19
C HIS A 182 -8.68 8.68 -25.32
N THR A 183 -9.66 8.33 -24.49
CA THR A 183 -10.52 9.29 -23.78
C THR A 183 -9.80 9.98 -22.61
N GLY A 184 -8.83 9.31 -21.99
CA GLY A 184 -7.97 9.86 -20.92
C GLY A 184 -8.66 10.16 -19.58
N THR A 185 -9.97 10.41 -19.56
CA THR A 185 -10.78 10.72 -18.37
C THR A 185 -12.11 9.97 -18.38
N GLY A 186 -12.74 9.83 -17.21
CA GLY A 186 -14.07 9.23 -17.10
C GLY A 186 -15.16 10.02 -17.83
N GLU A 187 -15.07 11.35 -17.84
CA GLU A 187 -16.05 12.23 -18.52
C GLU A 187 -16.00 12.04 -20.04
N ALA A 188 -14.80 12.09 -20.62
CA ALA A 188 -14.62 11.83 -22.04
C ALA A 188 -15.02 10.39 -22.41
N LEU A 189 -14.77 9.41 -21.53
CA LEU A 189 -15.22 8.04 -21.74
C LEU A 189 -16.74 7.94 -21.75
N ALA A 190 -17.43 8.63 -20.83
CA ALA A 190 -18.89 8.62 -20.78
C ALA A 190 -19.49 9.17 -22.08
N HIS A 191 -18.97 10.28 -22.61
CA HIS A 191 -19.41 10.81 -23.90
C HIS A 191 -19.14 9.83 -25.06
N TYR A 192 -17.96 9.21 -25.08
CA TYR A 192 -17.65 8.19 -26.06
C TYR A 192 -18.61 6.98 -25.98
N ILE A 193 -18.98 6.55 -24.77
CA ILE A 193 -19.96 5.47 -24.56
C ILE A 193 -21.34 5.85 -25.08
N LEU A 194 -21.82 7.09 -24.84
CA LEU A 194 -23.13 7.53 -25.36
C LEU A 194 -23.24 7.37 -26.88
N ASP A 195 -22.16 7.64 -27.60
CA ASP A 195 -22.15 7.59 -29.06
C ASP A 195 -21.92 6.15 -29.56
N ASP A 196 -20.89 5.44 -29.08
CA ASP A 196 -20.57 4.07 -29.53
C ASP A 196 -21.67 3.07 -29.11
N TYR A 197 -22.14 3.13 -27.87
CA TYR A 197 -23.20 2.25 -27.39
C TYR A 197 -24.56 2.65 -27.97
N GLY A 198 -24.78 3.95 -28.17
CA GLY A 198 -25.93 4.49 -28.90
C GLY A 198 -26.07 3.89 -30.30
N ALA A 199 -24.97 3.88 -31.07
CA ALA A 199 -24.93 3.32 -32.41
C ALA A 199 -25.17 1.80 -32.43
N ARG A 200 -24.64 1.06 -31.45
CA ARG A 200 -24.80 -0.41 -31.36
C ARG A 200 -26.25 -0.85 -31.15
N TYR A 201 -27.03 -0.03 -30.44
CA TYR A 201 -28.45 -0.28 -30.12
C TYR A 201 -29.36 0.75 -30.78
N ALA A 202 -29.00 1.22 -31.98
CA ALA A 202 -29.81 2.15 -32.74
C ALA A 202 -31.17 1.51 -33.06
N GLY A 203 -32.25 2.24 -32.76
CA GLY A 203 -33.63 1.74 -32.96
C GLY A 203 -34.19 0.87 -31.83
N CYS A 204 -33.39 0.53 -30.81
CA CYS A 204 -33.91 -0.10 -29.60
C CYS A 204 -34.51 0.96 -28.66
N PRO A 205 -35.77 0.79 -28.19
CA PRO A 205 -36.41 1.75 -27.29
C PRO A 205 -35.72 1.83 -25.92
N THR A 206 -35.12 0.73 -25.49
CA THR A 206 -34.33 0.62 -24.26
C THR A 206 -33.03 -0.11 -24.55
N LYS A 207 -31.94 0.34 -23.92
CA LYS A 207 -30.61 -0.26 -24.02
C LYS A 207 -30.35 -1.15 -22.81
N PRO A 208 -29.67 -2.29 -22.96
CA PRO A 208 -29.27 -3.08 -21.81
C PRO A 208 -28.32 -2.26 -20.92
N PRO A 209 -28.37 -2.41 -19.58
CA PRO A 209 -27.51 -1.66 -18.68
C PRO A 209 -26.03 -1.98 -18.86
N LEU A 210 -25.15 -1.05 -18.48
CA LEU A 210 -23.70 -1.30 -18.37
C LEU A 210 -23.32 -1.63 -16.93
N LEU A 211 -22.48 -2.64 -16.75
CA LEU A 211 -21.91 -2.98 -15.44
C LEU A 211 -20.57 -2.25 -15.29
N PHE A 212 -20.51 -1.33 -14.34
CA PHE A 212 -19.31 -0.59 -14.03
C PHE A 212 -18.55 -1.23 -12.87
N LEU A 213 -17.39 -1.81 -13.17
CA LEU A 213 -16.54 -2.47 -12.20
C LEU A 213 -15.59 -1.46 -11.53
N VAL A 214 -15.85 -1.16 -10.26
CA VAL A 214 -15.24 -0.05 -9.52
C VAL A 214 -14.51 -0.51 -8.26
N GLY A 215 -13.71 0.40 -7.71
CA GLY A 215 -13.17 0.30 -6.36
C GLY A 215 -14.13 0.86 -5.30
N GLU A 216 -13.86 0.56 -4.03
CA GLU A 216 -14.66 1.03 -2.89
C GLU A 216 -14.76 2.56 -2.80
N GLN A 217 -13.63 3.27 -3.00
CA GLN A 217 -13.61 4.74 -3.03
C GLN A 217 -14.11 5.28 -4.37
N ARG A 218 -15.18 6.09 -4.38
CA ARG A 218 -15.73 6.63 -5.64
C ARG A 218 -16.33 8.04 -5.58
N ARG A 219 -15.97 8.83 -6.61
CA ARG A 219 -16.66 10.02 -7.14
C ARG A 219 -16.56 9.97 -8.66
N ASP A 220 -17.05 8.88 -9.27
CA ASP A 220 -16.94 8.72 -10.71
C ASP A 220 -18.04 9.52 -11.42
N ILE A 221 -17.65 10.14 -12.52
CA ILE A 221 -18.51 11.00 -13.34
C ILE A 221 -19.34 10.16 -14.33
N ILE A 222 -18.90 8.95 -14.64
CA ILE A 222 -19.51 8.10 -15.68
C ILE A 222 -21.00 7.83 -15.43
N PRO A 223 -21.44 7.32 -14.24
CA PRO A 223 -22.86 7.09 -14.01
C PRO A 223 -23.69 8.37 -14.13
N ARG A 224 -23.17 9.50 -13.62
CA ARG A 224 -23.85 10.80 -13.68
C ARG A 224 -24.08 11.25 -15.11
N THR A 225 -23.07 11.11 -15.97
CA THR A 225 -23.16 11.52 -17.38
C THR A 225 -24.05 10.58 -18.20
N LEU A 226 -23.95 9.26 -18.00
CA LEU A 226 -24.70 8.27 -18.78
C LEU A 226 -26.19 8.21 -18.42
N MET A 227 -26.53 8.52 -17.17
CA MET A 227 -27.89 8.47 -16.62
C MET A 227 -28.53 9.85 -16.47
N ASP A 228 -27.94 10.90 -17.06
CA ASP A 228 -28.40 12.28 -16.91
C ASP A 228 -29.86 12.44 -17.42
N PRO A 229 -30.80 12.94 -16.59
CA PRO A 229 -32.19 13.14 -17.00
C PRO A 229 -32.38 14.20 -18.09
N VAL A 230 -31.36 15.02 -18.39
CA VAL A 230 -31.38 15.97 -19.51
C VAL A 230 -31.24 15.25 -20.86
N LEU A 231 -30.65 14.04 -20.88
CA LEU A 231 -30.59 13.23 -22.09
C LEU A 231 -31.98 12.74 -22.49
N ALA A 232 -32.23 12.63 -23.79
CA ALA A 232 -33.41 11.95 -24.33
C ALA A 232 -33.48 10.50 -23.83
N ALA A 233 -34.69 9.98 -23.59
CA ALA A 233 -34.88 8.68 -22.96
C ALA A 233 -34.20 7.53 -23.74
N ASP A 234 -34.19 7.62 -25.06
CA ASP A 234 -33.54 6.69 -25.97
C ASP A 234 -32.01 6.85 -26.01
N ARG A 235 -31.44 7.94 -25.49
CA ARG A 235 -29.99 8.14 -25.36
C ARG A 235 -29.42 7.74 -24.00
N ARG A 236 -30.26 7.66 -22.96
CA ARG A 236 -29.82 7.29 -21.61
C ARG A 236 -29.34 5.84 -21.57
N ILE A 237 -28.32 5.60 -20.77
CA ILE A 237 -27.75 4.27 -20.55
C ILE A 237 -27.71 4.05 -19.05
N GLU A 238 -28.44 3.04 -18.56
CA GLU A 238 -28.38 2.66 -17.16
C GLU A 238 -27.00 2.09 -16.82
N VAL A 239 -26.47 2.49 -15.66
CA VAL A 239 -25.17 2.03 -15.16
C VAL A 239 -25.37 1.44 -13.77
N THR A 240 -25.02 0.16 -13.62
CA THR A 240 -24.93 -0.48 -12.31
C THR A 240 -23.48 -0.50 -11.87
N GLU A 241 -23.17 0.18 -10.76
CA GLU A 241 -21.84 0.11 -10.15
C GLU A 241 -21.69 -1.15 -9.30
N ARG A 242 -20.57 -1.87 -9.48
CA ARG A 242 -20.19 -2.99 -8.62
C ARG A 242 -18.76 -2.82 -8.13
N VAL A 243 -18.62 -2.70 -6.82
CA VAL A 243 -17.33 -2.78 -6.15
C VAL A 243 -16.78 -4.20 -6.32
N ILE A 244 -15.57 -4.34 -6.86
CA ILE A 244 -14.89 -5.64 -7.02
C ILE A 244 -13.50 -5.66 -6.38
N TYR A 245 -13.03 -4.53 -5.90
CA TYR A 245 -11.82 -4.42 -5.11
C TYR A 245 -11.94 -3.26 -4.11
N GLY A 246 -11.22 -3.38 -3.01
CA GLY A 246 -11.10 -2.36 -1.97
C GLY A 246 -9.63 -2.05 -1.68
N THR A 247 -9.42 -0.96 -0.95
CA THR A 247 -8.12 -0.67 -0.34
C THR A 247 -8.31 -0.80 1.16
N GLY A 248 -7.76 -1.88 1.72
CA GLY A 248 -7.87 -2.20 3.14
C GLY A 248 -6.56 -1.96 3.88
N VAL A 249 -6.63 -1.89 5.21
CA VAL A 249 -5.45 -2.00 6.06
C VAL A 249 -4.97 -3.46 6.02
N MET A 250 -3.66 -3.67 5.89
CA MET A 250 -3.06 -5.00 5.96
C MET A 250 -3.33 -5.66 7.31
N GLU A 251 -3.83 -6.89 7.29
CA GLU A 251 -4.03 -7.66 8.53
C GLU A 251 -2.70 -7.87 9.29
N SER A 252 -1.59 -7.99 8.56
CA SER A 252 -0.25 -8.07 9.16
C SER A 252 0.25 -6.73 9.72
N PHE A 253 -0.36 -5.59 9.37
CA PHE A 253 0.14 -4.27 9.73
C PHE A 253 0.38 -4.09 11.24
N PRO A 254 -0.56 -4.44 12.15
CA PRO A 254 -0.33 -4.28 13.58
C PRO A 254 0.88 -5.09 14.08
N ALA A 255 1.05 -6.33 13.59
CA ALA A 255 2.16 -7.20 13.97
C ALA A 255 3.49 -6.72 13.39
N ASP A 256 3.50 -6.33 12.10
CA ASP A 256 4.68 -5.80 11.43
C ASP A 256 5.14 -4.48 12.06
N PHE A 257 4.20 -3.58 12.36
CA PHE A 257 4.46 -2.32 13.03
C PHE A 257 5.00 -2.55 14.44
N GLY A 258 4.37 -3.42 15.24
CA GLY A 258 4.83 -3.79 16.58
C GLY A 258 6.26 -4.33 16.57
N ARG A 259 6.58 -5.24 15.66
CA ARG A 259 7.95 -5.75 15.47
C ARG A 259 8.94 -4.64 15.15
N ARG A 260 8.60 -3.68 14.27
CA ARG A 260 9.49 -2.54 13.98
C ARG A 260 9.67 -1.62 15.19
N LEU A 261 8.65 -1.46 16.03
CA LEU A 261 8.77 -0.71 17.28
C LEU A 261 9.73 -1.40 18.26
N GLU A 262 9.65 -2.72 18.39
CA GLU A 262 10.58 -3.48 19.23
C GLU A 262 12.03 -3.38 18.71
N GLU A 263 12.22 -3.59 17.40
CA GLU A 263 13.52 -3.43 16.73
C GLU A 263 14.12 -2.03 16.94
N ALA A 264 13.31 -0.99 16.81
CA ALA A 264 13.75 0.39 17.01
C ALA A 264 14.07 0.71 18.48
N ALA A 265 13.33 0.14 19.43
CA ALA A 265 13.54 0.33 20.86
C ALA A 265 14.81 -0.38 21.37
N ALA A 266 15.22 -1.47 20.72
CA ALA A 266 16.43 -2.22 21.08
C ALA A 266 17.75 -1.50 20.70
N ILE A 267 17.69 -0.42 19.93
CA ILE A 267 18.88 0.35 19.52
C ILE A 267 19.38 1.17 20.73
N PRO A 268 20.59 0.91 21.25
CA PRO A 268 21.12 1.67 22.38
C PRO A 268 21.31 3.15 22.03
N ARG A 269 20.79 4.05 22.87
CA ARG A 269 20.88 5.50 22.67
C ARG A 269 21.21 6.21 23.98
N VAL A 270 21.89 7.34 23.85
CA VAL A 270 22.09 8.25 24.97
C VAL A 270 20.74 8.90 25.31
N PRO A 271 20.33 8.93 26.59
CA PRO A 271 19.14 9.66 27.01
C PRO A 271 19.22 11.12 26.53
N SER A 272 18.19 11.57 25.83
CA SER A 272 18.09 12.94 25.34
C SER A 272 16.63 13.33 25.22
N VAL A 273 16.36 14.64 25.14
CA VAL A 273 15.02 15.18 24.84
C VAL A 273 14.59 14.93 23.39
N LEU A 274 15.52 14.50 22.54
CA LEU A 274 15.27 14.29 21.12
C LEU A 274 14.55 12.96 20.85
N PRO A 275 13.79 12.88 19.73
CA PRO A 275 13.13 11.67 19.29
C PRO A 275 14.09 10.48 19.20
N SER A 276 13.78 9.35 19.84
CA SER A 276 14.50 8.09 19.60
C SER A 276 14.04 7.40 18.32
N ARG A 277 12.82 7.74 17.84
CA ARG A 277 12.25 7.27 16.57
C ARG A 277 11.19 8.24 16.05
N TRP A 278 10.98 8.20 14.74
CA TRP A 278 9.89 8.87 14.05
C TRP A 278 8.93 7.85 13.42
N VAL A 279 7.64 8.18 13.39
CA VAL A 279 6.61 7.47 12.62
C VAL A 279 6.00 8.47 11.64
N VAL A 280 6.09 8.18 10.34
CA VAL A 280 5.57 9.06 9.28
C VAL A 280 4.32 8.44 8.69
N VAL A 281 3.19 9.16 8.80
CA VAL A 281 1.86 8.71 8.40
C VAL A 281 1.47 9.32 7.05
N PHE A 282 1.25 8.47 6.05
CA PHE A 282 0.99 8.88 4.67
C PHE A 282 -0.49 9.04 4.32
N SER A 283 -1.40 8.51 5.14
CA SER A 283 -2.84 8.59 4.91
C SER A 283 -3.62 8.32 6.19
N PRO A 284 -4.91 8.71 6.27
CA PRO A 284 -5.83 8.28 7.32
C PRO A 284 -5.83 6.76 7.57
N THR A 285 -5.67 5.97 6.50
CA THR A 285 -5.62 4.51 6.56
C THR A 285 -4.49 4.04 7.48
N GLY A 286 -4.84 3.19 8.47
CA GLY A 286 -3.90 2.63 9.45
C GLY A 286 -3.63 3.50 10.68
N CYS A 287 -4.21 4.70 10.80
CA CYS A 287 -4.03 5.56 11.98
C CYS A 287 -4.52 4.89 13.28
N ASP A 288 -5.70 4.24 13.26
CA ASP A 288 -6.22 3.52 14.44
C ASP A 288 -5.23 2.44 14.88
N SER A 289 -4.86 1.53 13.97
CA SER A 289 -3.93 0.44 14.25
C SER A 289 -2.55 0.93 14.71
N MET A 290 -2.04 2.03 14.15
CA MET A 290 -0.80 2.66 14.60
C MET A 290 -0.93 3.16 16.04
N LEU A 291 -1.98 3.95 16.35
CA LEU A 291 -2.17 4.50 17.69
C LEU A 291 -2.42 3.40 18.74
N ARG A 292 -3.11 2.31 18.38
CA ARG A 292 -3.22 1.12 19.23
C ARG A 292 -1.90 0.41 19.42
N GLY A 293 -1.10 0.25 18.36
CA GLY A 293 0.24 -0.35 18.42
C GLY A 293 1.22 0.45 19.30
N LEU A 294 1.00 1.76 19.40
CA LEU A 294 1.73 2.65 20.32
C LEU A 294 1.13 2.68 21.74
N GLY A 295 0.03 1.97 22.00
CA GLY A 295 -0.66 1.97 23.30
C GLY A 295 -1.38 3.27 23.65
N LEU A 296 -1.58 4.17 22.68
CA LEU A 296 -2.07 5.54 22.92
C LEU A 296 -3.59 5.63 23.07
N LEU A 297 -4.35 4.65 22.55
CA LEU A 297 -5.82 4.68 22.61
C LEU A 297 -6.37 3.99 23.86
N ASP A 298 -7.44 4.55 24.42
CA ASP A 298 -8.28 3.90 25.43
C ASP A 298 -9.29 2.91 24.80
N GLU A 299 -10.17 2.34 25.64
CA GLU A 299 -11.23 1.44 25.21
C GLU A 299 -12.26 2.13 24.29
N ALA A 300 -12.42 3.45 24.40
CA ALA A 300 -13.30 4.26 23.56
C ALA A 300 -12.65 4.64 22.21
N GLY A 301 -11.39 4.26 21.99
CA GLY A 301 -10.65 4.58 20.77
C GLY A 301 -10.19 6.05 20.71
N LYS A 302 -10.10 6.75 21.84
CA LYS A 302 -9.56 8.10 21.94
C LYS A 302 -8.20 8.09 22.61
N VAL A 303 -7.40 9.12 22.36
CA VAL A 303 -6.08 9.23 22.99
C VAL A 303 -6.23 9.40 24.50
N ALA A 304 -5.57 8.52 25.24
CA ALA A 304 -5.50 8.60 26.70
C ALA A 304 -4.36 9.53 27.14
N PRO A 305 -4.59 10.45 28.09
CA PRO A 305 -3.54 11.31 28.63
C PRO A 305 -2.38 10.50 29.24
N GLY A 306 -1.15 11.00 29.07
CA GLY A 306 0.03 10.43 29.73
C GLY A 306 0.55 9.10 29.16
N ARG A 307 -0.02 8.60 28.05
CA ARG A 307 0.43 7.34 27.43
C ARG A 307 1.56 7.47 26.42
N ARG A 308 1.99 8.69 26.09
CA ARG A 308 3.14 8.91 25.21
C ARG A 308 4.42 8.47 25.93
N ASP A 309 5.27 7.74 25.23
CA ASP A 309 6.57 7.27 25.75
C ASP A 309 7.63 8.39 25.83
N GLY A 310 7.32 9.59 25.32
CA GLY A 310 8.24 10.74 25.27
C GLY A 310 9.41 10.59 24.29
N THR A 311 9.48 9.49 23.54
CA THR A 311 10.60 9.19 22.64
C THR A 311 10.18 8.85 21.21
N THR A 312 8.89 8.60 21.00
CA THR A 312 8.26 8.36 19.70
C THR A 312 7.49 9.59 19.25
N PHE A 313 7.87 10.12 18.09
CA PHE A 313 7.25 11.29 17.48
C PHE A 313 6.60 10.93 16.15
N ILE A 314 5.47 11.57 15.86
CA ILE A 314 4.60 11.28 14.72
C ILE A 314 4.57 12.49 13.79
N ALA A 315 4.94 12.25 12.53
CA ALA A 315 4.80 13.22 11.45
C ALA A 315 3.69 12.77 10.48
N THR A 316 2.86 13.69 10.03
CA THR A 316 1.88 13.42 8.96
C THR A 316 2.33 14.02 7.65
N ILE A 317 2.03 13.35 6.54
CA ILE A 317 2.42 13.82 5.19
C ILE A 317 1.67 15.08 4.73
N GLY A 318 0.61 15.48 5.42
CA GLY A 318 -0.16 16.67 5.08
C GLY A 318 -1.42 16.84 5.93
N PRO A 319 -2.17 17.93 5.70
CA PRO A 319 -3.27 18.36 6.55
C PRO A 319 -4.42 17.35 6.61
N THR A 320 -4.75 16.68 5.50
CA THR A 320 -5.82 15.67 5.49
C THR A 320 -5.59 14.55 6.52
N THR A 321 -4.35 14.06 6.65
CA THR A 321 -4.01 13.01 7.61
C THR A 321 -3.95 13.55 9.04
N ARG A 322 -3.43 14.78 9.22
CA ARG A 322 -3.43 15.48 10.51
C ARG A 322 -4.85 15.67 11.04
N ASP A 323 -5.71 16.27 10.24
CA ASP A 323 -7.08 16.60 10.63
C ASP A 323 -7.86 15.33 10.96
N PHE A 324 -7.66 14.25 10.19
CA PHE A 324 -8.21 12.95 10.51
C PHE A 324 -7.77 12.42 11.88
N LEU A 325 -6.47 12.53 12.23
CA LEU A 325 -5.97 12.10 13.54
C LEU A 325 -6.59 12.90 14.70
N ILE A 326 -6.73 14.21 14.51
CA ILE A 326 -7.32 15.12 15.50
C ILE A 326 -8.82 14.83 15.66
N ASP A 327 -9.58 14.86 14.57
CA ASP A 327 -11.03 14.75 14.59
C ASP A 327 -11.48 13.35 15.05
N THR A 328 -10.77 12.31 14.61
CA THR A 328 -11.17 10.92 14.87
C THR A 328 -10.66 10.42 16.21
N PHE A 329 -9.43 10.73 16.61
CA PHE A 329 -8.81 10.15 17.82
C PHE A 329 -8.52 11.17 18.93
N GLY A 330 -8.60 12.48 18.63
CA GLY A 330 -8.06 13.52 19.51
C GLY A 330 -6.53 13.52 19.56
N PHE A 331 -5.88 12.94 18.55
CA PHE A 331 -4.42 12.86 18.49
C PHE A 331 -3.84 14.04 17.69
N HIS A 332 -3.00 14.85 18.33
CA HIS A 332 -2.23 15.89 17.67
C HIS A 332 -0.86 15.34 17.27
N PRO A 333 -0.55 15.20 15.96
CA PRO A 333 0.79 14.81 15.53
C PRO A 333 1.79 15.92 15.81
N ASP A 334 3.06 15.55 15.99
CA ASP A 334 4.15 16.48 16.33
C ASP A 334 4.55 17.33 15.13
N VAL A 335 4.46 16.76 13.92
CA VAL A 335 4.79 17.42 12.66
C VAL A 335 3.67 17.21 11.65
N CYS A 336 3.31 18.27 10.94
CA CYS A 336 2.52 18.20 9.71
C CYS A 336 3.35 18.76 8.57
N ALA A 337 3.78 17.92 7.63
CA ALA A 337 4.59 18.34 6.49
C ALA A 337 3.84 19.40 5.66
N ALA A 338 4.52 20.49 5.33
CA ALA A 338 3.96 21.57 4.51
C ALA A 338 3.69 21.12 3.07
N LYS A 339 4.48 20.15 2.59
CA LYS A 339 4.34 19.53 1.27
C LYS A 339 4.36 18.01 1.43
N PRO A 340 3.53 17.26 0.68
CA PRO A 340 3.51 15.80 0.73
C PRO A 340 4.69 15.20 -0.05
N SER A 341 5.91 15.54 0.36
CA SER A 341 7.17 15.13 -0.27
C SER A 341 8.20 14.74 0.80
N PRO A 342 9.26 14.01 0.43
CA PRO A 342 10.32 13.67 1.38
C PRO A 342 10.99 14.91 1.97
N GLU A 343 11.17 15.97 1.18
CA GLU A 343 11.73 17.24 1.63
C GLU A 343 10.83 17.89 2.68
N GLY A 344 9.52 17.94 2.44
CA GLY A 344 8.58 18.52 3.40
C GLY A 344 8.51 17.76 4.73
N VAL A 345 8.69 16.44 4.70
CA VAL A 345 8.82 15.62 5.94
C VAL A 345 10.14 15.90 6.65
N LEU A 346 11.25 15.96 5.90
CA LEU A 346 12.57 16.20 6.45
C LEU A 346 12.67 17.59 7.09
N GLU A 347 12.18 18.63 6.41
CA GLU A 347 12.11 20.00 6.91
C GLU A 347 11.31 20.04 8.23
N GLY A 348 10.11 19.45 8.25
CA GLY A 348 9.28 19.43 9.45
C GLY A 348 9.93 18.70 10.64
N ILE A 349 10.61 17.57 10.40
CA ILE A 349 11.37 16.85 11.44
C ILE A 349 12.54 17.71 11.94
N ALA A 350 13.29 18.32 11.03
CA ALA A 350 14.45 19.15 11.36
C ALA A 350 14.07 20.38 12.19
N GLU A 351 13.01 21.08 11.81
CA GLU A 351 12.48 22.23 12.54
C GLU A 351 12.00 21.84 13.94
N PHE A 352 11.28 20.72 14.04
CA PHE A 352 10.77 20.23 15.32
C PHE A 352 11.91 19.83 16.28
N GLU A 353 12.91 19.08 15.80
CA GLU A 353 14.06 18.73 16.63
C GLU A 353 14.89 19.96 17.05
N ALA A 354 14.98 20.99 16.21
CA ALA A 354 15.64 22.24 16.56
C ALA A 354 14.92 22.97 17.71
N GLN A 355 13.57 23.00 17.68
CA GLN A 355 12.74 23.60 18.73
C GLN A 355 12.82 22.86 20.07
N LEU A 356 13.10 21.55 20.07
CA LEU A 356 13.27 20.79 21.31
C LEU A 356 14.60 21.07 22.02
N ILE A 357 15.60 21.59 21.31
CA ILE A 357 16.93 21.89 21.85
C ILE A 357 17.06 23.37 22.24
N SER A 358 16.24 24.25 21.65
CA SER A 358 16.24 25.71 21.92
C SER A 358 15.64 26.06 23.27
#